data_AF-A0A6H1ZT79-F1
#
_entry.id   AF-A0A6H1ZT79-F1
#
_cell.length_a   1.000
_cell.length_b   1.000
_cell.length_c   1.000
_cell.angle_alpha   90.00
_cell.angle_beta   90.00
_cell.angle_gamma   90.00
#
_symmetry.space_group_name_H-M   'P 1'
#
loop_
_entity.id
_entity.type
_entity.pdbx_description
1 polymer ?
#
loop_
_entity_poly.entity_id
_entity_poly.type
_entity_poly.pdbx_seq_one_letter_code
_entity_poly.pdbx_strand_id
1 'polypeptide(L)'
;MTLEQAYSQAGYTSPCPASDASHLIADNPNVKAYYDILCKRHEDLSLATIAEQIMQPQEIKARLSELARANLVDFLDPSGRPKLSKDVPHHAAAKKYYRKSRVDRFGNPIETSEIALVDQIEALRELAKIHGMYAPEKHLIAKKVIVEMIDKRRGEVE
;
A
#
# COMPACT_ATOMS: atom_id res chain seq x y z
N MET A 1 14.74 16.40 -3.39
CA MET A 1 15.99 17.17 -3.54
C MET A 1 15.91 18.45 -2.74
N THR A 2 16.84 18.69 -1.82
CA THR A 2 16.87 19.94 -1.02
C THR A 2 17.63 21.04 -1.74
N LEU A 3 17.40 22.29 -1.33
CA LEU A 3 18.00 23.49 -1.94
C LEU A 3 19.53 23.50 -1.81
N GLU A 4 20.06 23.01 -0.69
CA GLU A 4 21.49 22.80 -0.44
C GLU A 4 22.12 21.75 -1.38
N GLN A 5 21.40 20.67 -1.66
CA GLN A 5 21.87 19.61 -2.56
C GLN A 5 22.00 20.13 -3.99
N ALA A 6 21.05 20.97 -4.43
CA ALA A 6 21.11 21.62 -5.74
C ALA A 6 22.29 22.59 -5.87
N TYR A 7 22.50 23.40 -4.82
CA TYR A 7 23.62 24.34 -4.74
C TYR A 7 24.98 23.63 -4.80
N SER A 8 25.12 22.54 -4.04
CA SER A 8 26.34 21.72 -4.02
C SER A 8 26.57 20.98 -5.36
N GLN A 9 25.51 20.46 -5.99
CA GLN A 9 25.60 19.80 -7.31
C GLN A 9 26.01 20.75 -8.44
N ALA A 10 25.67 22.04 -8.32
CA ALA A 10 26.11 23.08 -9.24
C ALA A 10 27.58 23.48 -9.05
N GLY A 11 28.28 22.87 -8.09
CA GLY A 11 29.72 23.11 -7.83
C GLY A 11 30.01 24.29 -6.91
N TYR A 12 28.99 24.91 -6.31
CA TYR A 12 29.20 25.95 -5.32
C TYR A 12 29.57 25.36 -3.97
N THR A 13 30.66 25.84 -3.38
CA THR A 13 31.09 25.49 -2.03
C THR A 13 30.89 26.69 -1.11
N SER A 14 30.14 26.48 -0.02
CA SER A 14 29.92 27.50 1.02
C SER A 14 29.88 26.83 2.40
N PRO A 15 30.37 27.50 3.45
CA PRO A 15 30.20 27.06 4.84
C PRO A 15 28.72 27.07 5.30
N CYS A 16 27.83 27.81 4.64
CA CYS A 16 26.40 27.89 4.97
C CYS A 16 25.52 27.78 3.70
N PRO A 17 25.47 26.60 3.06
CA PRO A 17 24.89 26.43 1.74
C PRO A 17 23.38 26.73 1.68
N ALA A 18 22.61 26.51 2.75
CA ALA A 18 21.17 26.84 2.75
C ALA A 18 20.90 28.35 2.66
N SER A 19 21.66 29.15 3.41
CA SER A 19 21.48 30.60 3.47
C SER A 19 21.85 31.24 2.13
N ASP A 20 23.04 30.92 1.64
CA ASP A 20 23.57 31.51 0.41
C ASP A 20 22.75 31.11 -0.83
N ALA A 21 22.31 29.84 -0.88
CA ALA A 21 21.46 29.38 -1.97
C ALA A 21 20.06 30.02 -1.93
N SER A 22 19.53 30.32 -0.72
CA SER A 22 18.27 31.05 -0.58
C SER A 22 18.39 32.50 -1.06
N HIS A 23 19.50 33.17 -0.74
CA HIS A 23 19.81 34.50 -1.27
C HIS A 23 19.97 34.49 -2.79
N LEU A 24 20.70 33.50 -3.33
CA LEU A 24 20.92 33.35 -4.78
C LEU A 24 19.60 33.19 -5.57
N ILE A 25 18.63 32.46 -5.01
CA ILE A 25 17.30 32.27 -5.60
C ILE A 25 16.44 33.52 -5.46
N ALA A 26 16.57 34.28 -4.37
CA ALA A 26 15.84 35.52 -4.16
C ALA A 26 16.32 36.64 -5.10
N ASP A 27 17.64 36.72 -5.31
CA ASP A 27 18.28 37.81 -6.06
C ASP A 27 18.29 37.56 -7.57
N ASN A 28 18.19 36.30 -8.01
CA ASN A 28 18.30 35.94 -9.42
C ASN A 28 17.09 35.12 -9.93
N PRO A 29 16.17 35.74 -10.70
CA PRO A 29 14.97 35.06 -11.19
C PRO A 29 15.27 33.90 -12.15
N ASN A 30 16.40 33.94 -12.86
CA ASN A 30 16.81 32.84 -13.75
C ASN A 30 17.25 31.60 -12.96
N VAL A 31 17.94 31.80 -11.83
CA VAL A 31 18.34 30.72 -10.93
C VAL A 31 17.12 30.09 -10.27
N LYS A 32 16.15 30.91 -9.86
CA LYS A 32 14.85 30.43 -9.37
C LYS A 32 14.11 29.58 -10.40
N ALA A 33 13.98 30.07 -11.64
CA ALA A 33 13.31 29.32 -12.71
C ALA A 33 14.01 27.98 -13.00
N TYR A 34 15.35 27.96 -12.97
CA TYR A 34 16.13 26.72 -13.13
C TYR A 34 15.92 25.75 -11.96
N TYR A 35 15.91 26.25 -10.73
CA TYR A 35 15.63 25.44 -9.53
C TYR A 35 14.22 24.83 -9.58
N ASP A 36 13.21 25.61 -9.95
CA ASP A 36 11.84 25.12 -10.11
C ASP A 36 11.72 24.00 -11.16
N ILE A 37 12.49 24.09 -12.26
CA ILE A 37 12.57 23.04 -13.29
C ILE A 37 13.23 21.77 -12.72
N LEU A 38 14.29 21.90 -11.92
CA LEU A 38 14.96 20.76 -11.28
C LEU A 38 14.04 20.06 -10.28
N CYS A 39 13.32 20.81 -9.45
CA CYS A 39 12.33 20.28 -8.52
C CYS A 39 11.25 19.48 -9.26
N LYS A 40 10.65 20.06 -10.32
CA LYS A 40 9.65 19.36 -11.15
C LYS A 40 10.18 18.06 -11.76
N ARG A 41 11.38 18.08 -12.35
CA ARG A 41 11.99 16.85 -12.89
C ARG A 41 12.20 15.77 -11.84
N HIS A 42 12.61 16.16 -10.64
CA HIS A 42 12.80 15.21 -9.54
C HIS A 42 11.45 14.65 -9.05
N GLU A 43 10.40 15.48 -9.01
CA GLU A 43 9.04 15.03 -8.71
C GLU A 43 8.55 14.05 -9.78
N ASP A 44 8.71 14.37 -11.07
CA ASP A 44 8.33 13.49 -12.18
C ASP A 44 9.08 12.15 -12.14
N LEU A 45 10.38 12.15 -11.83
CA LEU A 45 11.16 10.93 -11.63
C LEU A 45 10.70 10.13 -10.41
N SER A 46 10.32 10.81 -9.32
CA SER A 46 9.76 10.14 -8.15
C SER A 46 8.38 9.53 -8.46
N LEU A 47 7.57 10.19 -9.27
CA LEU A 47 6.27 9.67 -9.70
C LEU A 47 6.44 8.50 -10.66
N ALA A 48 7.41 8.56 -11.57
CA ALA A 48 7.74 7.45 -12.47
C ALA A 48 8.22 6.22 -11.69
N THR A 49 9.10 6.41 -10.69
CA THR A 49 9.54 5.30 -9.83
C THR A 49 8.42 4.75 -8.95
N ILE A 50 7.51 5.59 -8.46
CA ILE A 50 6.30 5.13 -7.74
C ILE A 50 5.37 4.36 -8.69
N ALA A 51 5.20 4.81 -9.94
CA ALA A 51 4.38 4.13 -10.94
C ALA A 51 4.95 2.75 -11.32
N GLU A 52 6.28 2.62 -11.39
CA GLU A 52 6.97 1.34 -11.57
C GLU A 52 6.80 0.39 -10.37
N GLN A 53 6.56 0.92 -9.17
CA GLN A 53 6.29 0.12 -7.97
C GLN A 53 4.84 -0.37 -7.88
N ILE A 54 3.95 0.05 -8.79
CA ILE A 54 2.58 -0.45 -8.84
C ILE A 54 2.60 -1.87 -9.40
N MET A 55 2.16 -2.83 -8.58
CA MET A 55 2.08 -4.23 -9.00
C MET A 55 1.18 -4.39 -10.22
N GLN A 56 1.69 -5.12 -11.21
CA GLN A 56 0.94 -5.47 -12.40
C GLN A 56 -0.19 -6.47 -12.04
N PRO A 57 -1.27 -6.55 -12.84
CA PRO A 57 -2.37 -7.47 -12.56
C PRO A 57 -1.95 -8.94 -12.42
N GLN A 58 -0.92 -9.41 -13.14
CA GLN A 58 -0.42 -10.78 -12.96
C GLN A 58 0.29 -10.95 -11.62
N GLU A 59 1.03 -9.94 -11.17
CA GLU A 59 1.74 -9.95 -9.88
C GLU A 59 0.75 -9.95 -8.72
N ILE A 60 -0.34 -9.19 -8.84
CA ILE A 60 -1.45 -9.20 -7.86
C ILE A 60 -2.05 -10.60 -7.74
N LYS A 61 -2.33 -11.27 -8.87
CA LYS A 61 -2.86 -12.65 -8.87
C LYS A 61 -1.88 -13.63 -8.24
N ALA A 62 -0.59 -13.51 -8.57
CA ALA A 62 0.46 -14.36 -8.00
C ALA A 62 0.54 -14.17 -6.49
N ARG A 63 0.54 -12.92 -6.01
CA ARG A 63 0.59 -12.59 -4.60
C ARG A 63 -0.66 -13.05 -3.84
N LEU A 64 -1.85 -12.84 -4.37
CA LEU A 64 -3.08 -13.35 -3.76
C LEU A 64 -3.10 -14.89 -3.70
N SER A 65 -2.57 -15.55 -4.73
CA SER A 65 -2.43 -17.01 -4.75
C SER A 65 -1.43 -17.52 -3.72
N GLU A 66 -0.33 -16.78 -3.51
CA GLU A 66 0.67 -17.05 -2.48
C GLU A 66 0.04 -16.94 -1.08
N LEU A 67 -0.69 -15.85 -0.82
CA LEU A 67 -1.39 -15.62 0.43
C LEU A 67 -2.45 -16.69 0.73
N ALA A 68 -3.20 -17.12 -0.29
CA ALA A 68 -4.23 -18.14 -0.16
C ALA A 68 -3.67 -19.55 0.12
N ARG A 69 -2.42 -19.83 -0.27
CA ARG A 69 -1.78 -21.14 -0.09
C ARG A 69 -0.92 -21.24 1.18
N ALA A 70 -0.47 -20.11 1.70
CA ALA A 70 0.43 -20.05 2.84
C ALA A 70 -0.16 -20.79 4.04
N ASN A 71 0.53 -21.78 4.57
CA ASN A 71 0.12 -22.51 5.76
C ASN A 71 1.04 -22.19 6.95
N LEU A 72 0.54 -22.29 8.18
CA LEU A 72 1.37 -22.09 9.38
C LEU A 72 2.59 -23.03 9.41
N VAL A 73 2.43 -24.24 8.87
CA VAL A 73 3.50 -25.25 8.76
C VAL A 73 4.69 -24.74 7.95
N ASP A 74 4.45 -23.89 6.94
CA ASP A 74 5.51 -23.36 6.08
C ASP A 74 6.48 -22.47 6.86
N PHE A 75 6.02 -21.88 7.96
CA PHE A 75 6.81 -21.00 8.82
C PHE A 75 7.45 -21.73 10.00
N LEU A 76 7.39 -23.06 10.05
CA LEU A 76 7.99 -23.83 11.13
C LEU A 76 9.25 -24.54 10.63
N ASP A 77 10.33 -24.41 11.39
CA ASP A 77 11.52 -25.23 11.23
C ASP A 77 11.22 -26.70 11.57
N PRO A 78 12.09 -27.66 11.17
CA PRO A 78 11.96 -29.07 11.55
C PRO A 78 11.87 -29.32 13.06
N SER A 79 12.32 -28.36 13.87
CA SER A 79 12.23 -28.37 15.34
C SER A 79 10.90 -27.81 15.88
N GLY A 80 9.96 -27.44 15.01
CA GLY A 80 8.68 -26.81 15.37
C GLY A 80 8.80 -25.34 15.78
N ARG A 81 9.95 -24.69 15.49
CA ARG A 81 10.20 -23.28 15.83
C ARG A 81 9.81 -22.37 14.68
N PRO A 82 9.21 -21.20 14.95
CA PRO A 82 8.89 -20.25 13.89
C PRO A 82 10.15 -19.71 13.22
N LYS A 83 10.20 -19.80 11.89
CA LYS A 83 11.24 -19.24 11.03
C LYS A 83 10.61 -18.33 9.98
N LEU A 84 11.11 -17.10 9.94
CA LEU A 84 10.73 -16.08 8.97
C LEU A 84 12.01 -15.57 8.31
N SER A 85 12.54 -16.34 7.36
CA SER A 85 13.57 -15.87 6.43
C SER A 85 12.94 -15.65 5.06
N LYS A 86 13.62 -14.86 4.21
CA LYS A 86 13.18 -14.66 2.82
C LYS A 86 13.16 -15.96 2.00
N ASP A 87 13.88 -16.98 2.47
CA ASP A 87 13.97 -18.29 1.85
C ASP A 87 12.79 -19.21 2.23
N VAL A 88 11.95 -18.78 3.18
CA VAL A 88 10.77 -19.53 3.60
C VAL A 88 9.68 -19.39 2.53
N PRO A 89 9.08 -20.50 2.06
CA PRO A 89 7.98 -20.42 1.11
C PRO A 89 6.83 -19.58 1.70
N HIS A 90 6.20 -18.78 0.85
CA HIS A 90 5.06 -17.94 1.22
C HIS A 90 5.34 -16.87 2.28
N HIS A 91 6.60 -16.44 2.46
CA HIS A 91 7.00 -15.44 3.46
C HIS A 91 6.15 -14.16 3.44
N ALA A 92 5.63 -13.76 2.27
CA ALA A 92 4.78 -12.59 2.11
C ALA A 92 3.44 -12.66 2.87
N ALA A 93 3.03 -13.86 3.32
CA ALA A 93 1.80 -14.09 4.08
C ALA A 93 1.93 -13.86 5.59
N ALA A 94 3.14 -13.68 6.12
CA ALA A 94 3.33 -13.36 7.53
C ALA A 94 3.05 -11.88 7.80
N LYS A 95 2.00 -11.60 8.57
CA LYS A 95 1.56 -10.23 8.91
C LYS A 95 2.28 -9.70 10.14
N LYS A 96 2.47 -10.53 11.16
CA LYS A 96 3.18 -10.17 12.40
C LYS A 96 3.98 -11.34 12.91
N TYR A 97 5.16 -11.02 13.44
CA TYR A 97 5.97 -11.94 14.20
C TYR A 97 6.33 -11.30 15.53
N TYR A 98 6.12 -12.06 16.59
CA TYR A 98 6.39 -11.60 17.94
C TYR A 98 7.16 -12.67 18.71
N ARG A 99 8.28 -12.30 19.32
CA ARG A 99 9.07 -13.18 20.19
C ARG A 99 9.24 -12.52 21.55
N LYS A 100 8.68 -13.14 22.58
CA LYS A 100 8.84 -12.79 24.00
C LYS A 100 9.82 -13.78 24.61
N SER A 101 10.85 -13.29 25.28
CA SER A 101 11.66 -14.11 26.19
C SER A 101 11.42 -13.63 27.61
N ARG A 102 11.16 -14.55 28.53
CA ARG A 102 11.01 -14.28 29.97
C ARG A 102 11.72 -15.36 30.76
N VAL A 103 12.13 -15.05 31.98
CA VAL A 103 12.66 -16.06 32.90
C VAL A 103 11.52 -16.55 33.79
N ASP A 104 11.42 -17.85 33.99
CA ASP A 104 10.44 -18.45 34.91
C ASP A 104 10.84 -18.22 36.38
N ARG A 105 10.01 -18.71 37.31
CA ARG A 105 10.28 -18.59 38.75
C ARG A 105 11.49 -19.40 39.23
N PHE A 106 12.00 -20.31 38.41
CA PHE A 106 13.11 -21.22 38.68
C PHE A 106 14.40 -20.84 37.95
N GLY A 107 14.42 -19.71 37.22
CA GLY A 107 15.58 -19.25 36.47
C GLY A 107 15.69 -19.80 35.04
N ASN A 108 14.71 -20.57 34.55
CA ASN A 108 14.74 -21.10 33.18
C ASN A 108 14.22 -20.06 32.17
N PRO A 109 14.86 -19.94 30.99
CA PRO A 109 14.36 -19.10 29.91
C PRO A 109 13.12 -19.74 29.26
N ILE A 110 12.04 -18.99 29.21
CA ILE A 110 10.82 -19.29 28.46
C ILE A 110 10.78 -18.35 27.25
N GLU A 111 10.73 -18.92 26.06
CA GLU A 111 10.48 -18.20 24.83
C GLU A 111 9.05 -18.47 24.35
N THR A 112 8.30 -17.40 24.06
CA THR A 112 6.99 -17.46 23.44
C THR A 112 7.08 -16.75 22.10
N SER A 113 6.75 -17.47 21.03
CA SER A 113 6.77 -16.92 19.69
C SER A 113 5.37 -17.01 19.07
N GLU A 114 4.94 -15.96 18.41
CA GLU A 114 3.62 -15.85 17.78
C GLU A 114 3.80 -15.39 16.33
N ILE A 115 3.17 -16.10 15.40
CA ILE A 115 3.06 -15.70 14.00
C ILE A 115 1.58 -15.48 13.70
N ALA A 116 1.26 -14.28 13.21
CA ALA A 116 -0.05 -13.99 12.63
C ALA A 116 0.07 -13.99 11.10
N LEU A 117 -0.71 -14.85 10.45
CA LEU A 117 -0.84 -14.87 8.99
C LEU A 117 -1.88 -13.84 8.52
N VAL A 118 -1.78 -13.46 7.25
CA VAL A 118 -2.85 -12.76 6.53
C VAL A 118 -4.07 -13.69 6.41
N ASP A 119 -5.28 -13.11 6.40
CA ASP A 119 -6.50 -13.88 6.23
C ASP A 119 -6.57 -14.52 4.83
N GLN A 120 -6.41 -15.84 4.79
CA GLN A 120 -6.45 -16.63 3.56
C GLN A 120 -7.84 -16.58 2.90
N ILE A 121 -8.92 -16.45 3.69
CA ILE A 121 -10.30 -16.43 3.18
C ILE A 121 -10.52 -15.14 2.38
N GLU A 122 -9.98 -14.03 2.86
CA GLU A 122 -10.05 -12.75 2.16
C GLU A 122 -9.27 -12.81 0.84
N ALA A 123 -8.06 -13.39 0.84
CA ALA A 123 -7.28 -13.58 -0.39
C ALA A 123 -8.00 -14.46 -1.42
N LEU A 124 -8.64 -15.56 -0.99
CA LEU A 124 -9.46 -16.42 -1.84
C LEU A 124 -10.69 -15.69 -2.39
N ARG A 125 -11.32 -14.83 -1.58
CA ARG A 125 -12.48 -14.02 -2.00
C ARG A 125 -12.10 -13.06 -3.12
N GLU A 126 -10.96 -12.38 -3.00
CA GLU A 126 -10.48 -11.47 -4.04
C GLU A 126 -10.10 -12.22 -5.32
N LEU A 127 -9.48 -13.40 -5.21
CA LEU A 127 -9.24 -14.28 -6.37
C LEU A 127 -10.56 -14.70 -7.05
N ALA A 128 -11.57 -15.07 -6.26
CA ALA A 128 -12.87 -15.47 -6.80
C ALA A 128 -13.56 -14.32 -7.55
N LYS A 129 -13.41 -13.07 -7.10
CA LYS A 129 -13.89 -11.88 -7.81
C LYS A 129 -13.20 -11.72 -9.17
N ILE A 130 -11.88 -11.85 -9.20
CA ILE A 130 -11.07 -11.76 -10.44
C ILE A 130 -11.49 -12.82 -11.46
N HIS A 131 -11.83 -14.03 -11.00
CA HIS A 131 -12.25 -15.13 -11.86
C HIS A 131 -13.76 -15.15 -12.17
N GLY A 132 -14.54 -14.17 -11.68
CA GLY A 132 -15.99 -14.12 -11.89
C GLY A 132 -16.77 -15.22 -11.18
N MET A 133 -16.15 -15.94 -10.24
CA MET A 133 -16.77 -16.99 -9.43
C MET A 133 -17.46 -16.43 -8.18
N TYR A 134 -17.16 -15.18 -7.83
CA TYR A 134 -17.79 -14.51 -6.70
C TYR A 134 -19.17 -13.97 -7.09
N ALA A 135 -20.22 -14.60 -6.57
CA ALA A 135 -21.57 -14.08 -6.65
C ALA A 135 -21.84 -13.22 -5.39
N PRO A 136 -21.95 -11.89 -5.49
CA PRO A 136 -22.40 -11.09 -4.36
C PRO A 136 -23.85 -11.49 -4.03
N GLU A 137 -24.19 -11.56 -2.75
CA GLU A 137 -25.58 -11.71 -2.32
C GLU A 137 -26.40 -10.57 -2.95
N LYS A 138 -27.35 -10.93 -3.81
CA LYS A 138 -28.30 -9.95 -4.36
C LYS A 138 -29.26 -9.57 -3.24
N HIS A 139 -28.93 -8.54 -2.47
CA HIS A 139 -29.95 -7.87 -1.66
C HIS A 139 -30.95 -7.23 -2.61
N LEU A 140 -32.14 -7.82 -2.73
CA LEU A 140 -33.29 -7.24 -3.40
C LEU A 140 -33.63 -5.91 -2.71
N ILE A 141 -33.12 -4.80 -3.24
CA ILE A 141 -33.66 -3.48 -2.89
C ILE A 141 -34.99 -3.37 -3.64
N ALA A 142 -36.06 -3.88 -3.03
CA ALA A 142 -37.42 -3.66 -3.49
C ALA A 142 -37.77 -2.16 -3.29
N LYS A 143 -37.30 -1.30 -4.18
CA LYS A 143 -37.79 0.07 -4.25
C LYS A 143 -39.22 0.00 -4.77
N LYS A 144 -40.18 0.29 -3.88
CA LYS A 144 -41.58 0.48 -4.24
C LYS A 144 -41.67 1.66 -5.22
N VAL A 145 -41.79 1.37 -6.51
CA VAL A 145 -42.08 2.40 -7.52
C VAL A 145 -43.56 2.72 -7.40
N ILE A 146 -43.88 3.87 -6.81
CA ILE A 146 -45.25 4.41 -6.81
C ILE A 146 -45.40 5.17 -8.12
N VAL A 147 -46.19 4.64 -9.04
CA VAL A 147 -46.60 5.35 -10.26
C VAL A 147 -47.91 6.05 -9.94
N GLU A 148 -47.87 7.38 -9.79
CA GLU A 148 -49.09 8.20 -9.74
C GLU A 148 -49.60 8.39 -11.17
N MET A 149 -50.73 7.75 -11.49
CA MET A 149 -51.47 8.09 -12.71
C MET A 149 -52.28 9.36 -12.44
N ILE A 150 -51.83 10.49 -13.01
CA ILE A 150 -52.60 11.73 -13.04
C ILE A 150 -53.69 11.57 -14.09
N ASP A 151 -54.91 11.28 -13.63
CA ASP A 151 -56.09 11.18 -14.49
C ASP A 151 -56.51 12.60 -14.91
N LYS A 152 -56.13 13.02 -16.12
CA LYS A 152 -56.59 14.27 -16.73
C LYS A 152 -58.04 14.11 -17.18
N ARG A 153 -58.99 14.15 -16.25
CA ARG A 153 -60.42 14.36 -16.57
C ARG A 153 -61.05 15.38 -15.64
N ARG A 154 -60.75 16.66 -15.89
CA ARG A 154 -61.66 17.78 -15.57
C ARG A 154 -61.53 18.86 -16.63
N GLY A 155 -62.62 19.06 -17.34
CA GLY A 155 -62.80 19.90 -18.51
C GLY A 155 -63.72 19.11 -19.44
N GLU A 156 -64.99 19.40 -19.62
CA GLU A 156 -65.77 20.62 -19.41
C GLU A 156 -67.22 20.17 -19.14
N VAL A 157 -67.91 20.84 -18.23
CA VAL A 157 -69.38 20.92 -18.24
C VAL A 157 -69.71 22.39 -18.00
N GLU A 158 -70.06 23.09 -19.09
CA GLU A 158 -71.00 24.21 -19.05
C GLU A 158 -72.43 23.66 -19.15
#